data_AF-A0A377FV41-F1
#
_entry.id   AF-A0A377FV41-F1
#
_cell.length_a   1.000
_cell.length_b   1.000
_cell.length_c   1.000
_cell.angle_alpha   90.00
_cell.angle_beta   90.00
_cell.angle_gamma   90.00
#
_symmetry.space_group_name_H-M   'P 1'
#
loop_
_entity.id
_entity.type
_entity.pdbx_description
1 polymer ?
#
loop_
_entity_poly.entity_id
_entity_poly.type
_entity_poly.pdbx_seq_one_letter_code
_entity_poly.pdbx_strand_id
1 'polypeptide(L)'
;MIFSKRTGGPVDAVLDVVGDALFKTALDVLKNGGKFCISGSAGGQQTHLDFRTLYLKHITMYGSVLGTRAEFQAMLEAIKSGQMKPVVDRTFSLDEARDAQTYFKQRGKFGKIVLIP
;
A
#
# COMPACT_ATOMS: atom_id res chain seq x y z
N MET A 1 -2.67 15.49 11.02
CA MET A 1 -2.71 15.36 12.51
C MET A 1 -2.97 13.95 13.03
N ILE A 2 -3.75 13.08 12.36
CA ILE A 2 -4.10 11.74 12.90
C ILE A 2 -2.90 10.75 12.88
N PHE A 3 -2.11 10.73 11.80
CA PHE A 3 -1.01 9.77 11.66
C PHE A 3 0.18 10.05 12.59
N SER A 4 0.63 11.31 12.70
CA SER A 4 1.76 11.69 13.55
C SER A 4 1.56 11.35 15.05
N LYS A 5 0.32 11.37 15.55
CA LYS A 5 0.01 10.93 16.92
C LYS A 5 0.08 9.42 17.10
N ARG A 6 -0.23 8.64 16.07
CA ARG A 6 -0.14 7.17 16.10
C ARG A 6 1.28 6.65 15.90
N THR A 7 2.11 7.41 15.19
CA THR A 7 3.51 7.04 14.90
C THR A 7 4.50 7.59 15.93
N GLY A 8 4.06 8.42 16.88
CA GLY A 8 4.93 9.04 17.88
C GLY A 8 5.86 10.12 17.32
N GLY A 9 5.68 10.54 16.06
CA GLY A 9 6.55 11.48 15.38
C GLY A 9 6.55 11.32 13.85
N PRO A 10 7.46 12.03 13.15
CA PRO A 10 7.67 11.87 11.71
C PRO A 10 8.10 10.44 11.35
N VAL A 11 7.73 9.95 10.16
CA VAL A 11 8.04 8.58 9.70
C VAL A 11 9.19 8.53 8.70
N ASP A 12 9.93 7.42 8.67
CA ASP A 12 11.02 7.18 7.73
C ASP A 12 10.55 6.98 6.30
N ALA A 13 9.42 6.30 6.13
CA ALA A 13 8.88 5.94 4.83
C ALA A 13 7.36 5.88 4.82
N VAL A 14 6.77 6.09 3.64
CA VAL A 14 5.36 5.86 3.34
C VAL A 14 5.26 4.89 2.16
N LEU A 15 4.43 3.85 2.32
CA LEU A 15 3.99 2.98 1.23
C LEU A 15 2.53 3.32 0.89
N ASP A 16 2.28 3.77 -0.33
CA ASP A 16 0.99 4.28 -0.78
C ASP A 16 0.39 3.45 -1.93
N VAL A 17 -0.92 3.19 -1.82
CA VAL A 17 -1.76 2.55 -2.85
C VAL A 17 -3.04 3.36 -3.13
N VAL A 18 -3.20 4.51 -2.45
CA VAL A 18 -4.36 5.41 -2.51
C VAL A 18 -4.09 6.52 -3.52
N GLY A 19 -2.92 7.15 -3.50
CA GLY A 19 -2.60 8.24 -4.44
C GLY A 19 -3.12 9.60 -3.99
N ASP A 20 -3.71 10.38 -4.90
CA ASP A 20 -4.03 11.81 -4.72
C ASP A 20 -4.66 12.15 -3.36
N ALA A 21 -5.72 11.43 -2.98
CA ALA A 21 -6.43 11.64 -1.73
C ALA A 21 -5.56 11.53 -0.45
N LEU A 22 -4.42 10.81 -0.50
CA LEU A 22 -3.49 10.64 0.62
C LEU A 22 -2.18 11.43 0.44
N PHE A 23 -1.84 11.83 -0.79
CA PHE A 23 -0.50 12.28 -1.17
C PHE A 23 0.04 13.42 -0.30
N LYS A 24 -0.73 14.49 -0.09
CA LYS A 24 -0.31 15.60 0.77
C LYS A 24 -0.02 15.14 2.21
N THR A 25 -0.90 14.31 2.77
CA THR A 25 -0.73 13.80 4.14
C THR A 25 0.51 12.93 4.23
N ALA A 26 0.77 12.10 3.21
CA ALA A 26 1.98 11.27 3.14
C ALA A 26 3.25 12.12 3.18
N LEU A 27 3.33 13.21 2.41
CA LEU A 27 4.48 14.10 2.43
C LEU A 27 4.62 14.86 3.75
N ASP A 28 3.51 15.29 4.36
CA ASP A 28 3.52 16.03 5.63
C ASP A 28 4.08 15.18 6.78
N VAL A 29 3.77 13.87 6.83
CA VAL A 29 4.19 12.98 7.93
C VAL A 29 5.62 12.46 7.79
N LEU A 30 6.22 12.53 6.60
CA LEU A 30 7.60 12.09 6.39
C LEU A 30 8.58 12.96 7.19
N LYS A 31 9.63 12.35 7.71
CA LYS A 31 10.80 13.10 8.21
C LYS A 31 11.60 13.72 7.06
N ASN A 32 12.55 14.60 7.40
CA ASN A 32 13.57 15.03 6.44
C ASN A 32 14.45 13.83 6.04
N GLY A 33 14.71 13.65 4.74
CA GLY A 33 15.34 12.45 4.18
C GLY A 33 14.39 11.25 4.01
N GLY A 34 13.08 11.46 4.17
CA GLY A 34 12.06 10.41 4.12
C GLY A 34 11.85 9.83 2.72
N LYS A 35 11.30 8.61 2.66
CA LYS A 35 11.04 7.88 1.40
C LYS A 35 9.55 7.71 1.13
N PHE A 36 9.09 8.10 -0.04
CA PHE A 36 7.72 7.86 -0.49
C PHE A 36 7.74 6.80 -1.60
N CYS A 37 6.98 5.72 -1.46
CA CYS A 37 6.81 4.70 -2.49
C CYS A 37 5.32 4.55 -2.84
N ILE A 38 4.99 4.53 -4.12
CA ILE A 38 3.62 4.34 -4.61
C ILE A 38 3.54 3.12 -5.53
N SER A 39 2.52 2.29 -5.32
CA SER A 39 2.23 1.10 -6.15
C SER A 39 0.78 1.03 -6.65
N GLY A 40 -0.02 2.06 -6.38
CA GLY A 40 -1.39 2.16 -6.84
C GLY A 40 -2.01 3.50 -6.48
N SER A 41 -3.17 3.79 -7.07
CA SER A 41 -3.83 5.08 -6.98
C SER A 41 -5.36 4.94 -6.92
N ALA A 42 -5.84 4.13 -5.99
CA ALA A 42 -7.28 3.83 -5.85
C ALA A 42 -8.15 5.07 -5.52
N GLY A 43 -7.54 6.13 -4.98
CA GLY A 43 -8.16 7.40 -4.59
C GLY A 43 -7.81 8.57 -5.52
N GLY A 44 -7.18 8.34 -6.67
CA GLY A 44 -6.89 9.36 -7.69
C GLY A 44 -5.49 9.24 -8.30
N GLN A 45 -5.42 9.29 -9.63
CA GLN A 45 -4.21 9.02 -10.43
C GLN A 45 -3.34 10.26 -10.68
N GLN A 46 -3.88 11.46 -10.45
CA GLN A 46 -3.20 12.73 -10.68
C GLN A 46 -3.18 13.52 -9.37
N THR A 47 -2.04 14.09 -9.02
CA THR A 47 -1.87 14.85 -7.79
C THR A 47 -1.07 16.12 -8.06
N HIS A 48 -1.22 17.10 -7.17
CA HIS A 48 -0.38 18.29 -7.13
C HIS A 48 0.84 18.04 -6.22
N LEU A 49 2.04 18.25 -6.75
CA LEU A 49 3.29 18.21 -5.99
C LEU A 49 3.90 19.61 -5.90
N ASP A 50 3.99 20.14 -4.70
CA ASP A 50 4.86 21.27 -4.41
C ASP A 50 6.31 20.77 -4.30
N PHE A 51 7.12 21.08 -5.32
CA PHE A 51 8.54 20.66 -5.35
C PHE A 51 9.35 21.20 -4.17
N ARG A 52 8.94 22.29 -3.52
CA ARG A 52 9.60 22.82 -2.31
C ARG A 52 9.55 21.81 -1.18
N THR A 53 8.44 21.12 -1.01
CA THR A 53 8.30 20.04 -0.02
C THR A 53 9.27 18.90 -0.32
N LEU A 54 9.46 18.56 -1.59
CA LEU A 54 10.37 17.51 -2.01
C LEU A 54 11.83 17.87 -1.68
N TYR A 55 12.33 19.01 -2.17
CA TYR A 55 13.75 19.32 -2.05
C TYR A 55 14.14 19.86 -0.66
N LEU A 56 13.29 20.64 0.02
CA LEU A 56 13.60 21.16 1.37
C LEU A 56 13.56 20.05 2.42
N LYS A 57 12.76 19.01 2.21
CA LYS A 57 12.73 17.82 3.08
C LYS A 57 13.64 16.70 2.58
N HIS A 58 14.39 16.87 1.48
CA HIS A 58 15.23 15.82 0.90
C HIS A 58 14.50 14.48 0.69
N ILE A 59 13.25 14.52 0.22
CA ILE A 59 12.43 13.30 0.06
C ILE A 59 12.86 12.53 -1.20
N THR A 60 12.94 11.20 -1.11
CA THR A 60 13.10 10.31 -2.26
C THR A 60 11.76 9.69 -2.64
N MET A 61 11.41 9.72 -3.92
CA MET A 61 10.16 9.14 -4.44
C MET A 61 10.43 7.91 -5.32
N TYR A 62 9.67 6.84 -5.09
CA TYR A 62 9.73 5.58 -5.83
C TYR A 62 8.38 5.26 -6.45
N GLY A 63 8.38 4.86 -7.72
CA GLY A 63 7.27 4.13 -8.34
C GLY A 63 7.58 2.64 -8.36
N SER A 64 6.63 1.80 -7.98
CA SER A 64 6.80 0.35 -7.96
C SER A 64 5.59 -0.35 -8.55
N VAL A 65 5.85 -1.26 -9.48
CA VAL A 65 4.83 -2.16 -10.04
C VAL A 65 5.39 -3.58 -10.03
N LEU A 66 4.65 -4.50 -9.40
CA LEU A 66 5.08 -5.88 -9.19
C LEU A 66 6.47 -5.95 -8.51
N GLY A 67 7.15 -7.07 -8.69
CA GLY A 67 8.52 -7.30 -8.23
C GLY A 67 9.26 -8.24 -9.17
N THR A 68 10.55 -8.38 -8.94
CA THR A 68 11.44 -9.32 -9.60
C THR A 68 11.16 -10.75 -9.17
N ARG A 69 11.66 -11.72 -9.93
CA ARG A 69 11.60 -13.15 -9.55
C ARG A 69 12.29 -13.44 -8.22
N ALA A 70 13.40 -12.75 -7.94
CA ALA A 70 14.15 -12.91 -6.70
C ALA A 70 13.32 -12.41 -5.49
N GLU A 71 12.65 -11.27 -5.61
CA GLU A 71 11.76 -10.75 -4.57
C GLU A 71 10.56 -11.66 -4.34
N PHE A 72 9.98 -12.22 -5.41
CA PHE A 72 8.91 -13.19 -5.29
C PHE A 72 9.35 -14.46 -4.54
N GLN A 73 10.54 -14.98 -4.86
CA GLN A 73 11.12 -16.13 -4.16
C GLN A 73 11.34 -15.84 -2.67
N ALA A 74 11.92 -14.68 -2.34
CA ALA A 74 12.13 -14.26 -0.96
C ALA A 74 10.80 -14.12 -0.20
N MET A 75 9.75 -13.59 -0.84
CA MET A 75 8.41 -13.51 -0.25
C MET A 75 7.85 -14.91 0.04
N LEU A 76 8.00 -15.87 -0.87
CA LEU A 76 7.55 -17.25 -0.65
C LEU A 76 8.30 -17.93 0.50
N GLU A 77 9.61 -17.68 0.63
CA GLU A 77 10.42 -18.19 1.74
C GLU A 77 10.00 -17.60 3.09
N ALA A 78 9.71 -16.30 3.14
CA ALA A 78 9.18 -15.64 4.33
C ALA A 78 7.81 -16.23 4.72
N ILE A 79 6.96 -16.56 3.75
CA ILE A 79 5.67 -17.23 4.00
C ILE A 79 5.89 -18.65 4.52
N LYS A 80 6.74 -19.44 3.85
CA LYS A 80 7.02 -20.85 4.20
C LYS A 80 7.62 -20.98 5.59
N SER A 81 8.49 -20.05 5.98
CA SER A 81 9.12 -20.00 7.32
C SER A 81 8.22 -19.45 8.42
N GLY A 82 7.00 -18.98 8.08
CA GLY A 82 6.06 -18.41 9.03
C GLY A 82 6.37 -16.98 9.48
N GLN A 83 7.39 -16.33 8.91
CA GLN A 83 7.72 -14.92 9.13
C GLN A 83 6.64 -13.98 8.55
N MET A 84 5.95 -14.43 7.51
CA MET A 84 4.82 -13.73 6.90
C MET A 84 3.63 -14.68 6.80
N LYS A 85 2.43 -14.20 7.11
CA LYS A 85 1.18 -14.96 6.95
C LYS A 85 0.21 -14.18 6.07
N PRO A 86 -0.25 -14.74 4.94
CA PRO A 86 -1.29 -14.10 4.14
C PRO A 86 -2.59 -14.03 4.94
N VAL A 87 -3.23 -12.87 4.94
CA VAL A 87 -4.53 -12.69 5.57
C VAL A 87 -5.61 -12.94 4.52
N VAL A 88 -6.42 -13.97 4.75
CA VAL A 88 -7.59 -14.28 3.93
C VAL A 88 -8.83 -13.75 4.65
N ASP A 89 -9.55 -12.86 3.98
CA ASP A 89 -10.79 -12.27 4.49
C ASP A 89 -11.97 -13.22 4.28
N ARG A 90 -12.07 -13.79 3.06
CA ARG A 90 -13.14 -14.70 2.67
C ARG A 90 -12.74 -15.59 1.50
N THR A 91 -13.34 -16.77 1.45
CA THR A 91 -13.27 -17.71 0.32
C THR A 91 -14.62 -17.81 -0.36
N PHE A 92 -14.63 -17.98 -1.68
CA PHE A 92 -15.80 -18.27 -2.51
C PHE A 92 -15.45 -19.44 -3.44
N SER A 93 -16.43 -20.18 -3.94
CA SER A 93 -16.17 -21.10 -5.06
C SER A 93 -15.90 -20.32 -6.35
N LEU A 94 -15.31 -20.95 -7.35
CA LEU A 94 -15.05 -20.32 -8.64
C LEU A 94 -16.37 -19.91 -9.34
N ASP A 95 -17.43 -20.71 -9.17
CA ASP A 95 -18.77 -20.41 -9.70
C ASP A 95 -19.41 -19.16 -9.07
N GLU A 96 -18.95 -18.77 -7.88
CA GLU A 96 -19.39 -17.57 -7.14
C GLU A 96 -18.56 -16.32 -7.49
N ALA A 97 -17.73 -16.34 -8.54
CA ALA A 97 -16.81 -15.23 -8.88
C ALA A 97 -17.49 -13.85 -8.97
N ARG A 98 -18.74 -13.79 -9.47
CA ARG A 98 -19.53 -12.56 -9.52
C ARG A 98 -19.83 -12.01 -8.13
N ASP A 99 -20.21 -12.90 -7.21
CA ASP A 99 -20.59 -12.53 -5.86
C ASP A 99 -19.35 -12.16 -5.05
N ALA A 100 -18.23 -12.87 -5.27
CA ALA A 100 -16.91 -12.51 -4.77
C ALA A 100 -16.48 -11.10 -5.22
N GLN A 101 -16.69 -10.73 -6.49
CA GLN A 101 -16.38 -9.39 -7.00
C GLN A 101 -17.31 -8.31 -6.42
N THR A 102 -18.59 -8.65 -6.23
CA THR A 102 -19.55 -7.75 -5.58
C THR A 102 -19.13 -7.46 -4.15
N TYR A 103 -18.75 -8.50 -3.39
CA TYR A 103 -18.18 -8.38 -2.06
C TYR A 103 -16.86 -7.59 -2.08
N PHE A 104 -15.97 -7.84 -3.04
CA PHE A 104 -14.72 -7.08 -3.21
C PHE A 104 -14.95 -5.58 -3.41
N LYS A 105 -16.08 -5.13 -3.96
CA LYS A 105 -16.34 -3.68 -4.10
C LYS A 105 -16.81 -3.02 -2.81
N GLN A 106 -17.27 -3.79 -1.83
CA GLN A 106 -17.72 -3.27 -0.55
C GLN A 106 -16.55 -2.72 0.29
N ARG A 107 -16.85 -1.78 1.19
CA ARG A 107 -15.89 -1.23 2.16
C ARG A 107 -15.71 -2.20 3.34
N GLY A 108 -14.64 -2.05 4.10
CA GLY A 108 -14.44 -2.76 5.38
C GLY A 108 -13.76 -4.14 5.30
N LYS A 109 -13.49 -4.67 4.10
CA LYS A 109 -12.70 -5.90 3.91
C LYS A 109 -11.25 -5.74 4.38
N PHE A 110 -10.69 -6.79 4.98
CA PHE A 110 -9.29 -6.83 5.43
C PHE A 110 -8.59 -8.11 4.99
N GLY A 111 -7.66 -7.98 4.04
CA GLY A 111 -6.92 -9.11 3.49
C GLY A 111 -7.30 -9.41 2.04
N LYS A 112 -7.23 -10.69 1.67
CA LYS A 112 -7.47 -11.19 0.31
C LYS A 112 -8.77 -11.99 0.24
N ILE A 113 -9.46 -11.90 -0.89
CA ILE A 113 -10.55 -12.82 -1.25
C ILE A 113 -9.95 -13.91 -2.13
N VAL A 114 -10.28 -15.17 -1.84
CA VAL A 114 -9.76 -16.34 -2.57
C VAL A 114 -10.91 -17.06 -3.26
N LEU A 115 -10.71 -17.43 -4.53
CA LEU A 115 -11.61 -18.31 -5.27
C LEU A 115 -11.06 -19.74 -5.21
N ILE A 116 -11.92 -20.69 -4.86
CA ILE A 116 -11.60 -22.12 -4.78
C ILE A 116 -12.23 -22.81 -6.01
N PRO A 117 -11.44 -23.53 -6.83
CA PRO A 117 -11.94 -24.26 -7.99
C PRO A 117 -13.01 -25.29 -7.64
#